data_AF-A0A3C0YRM1-F1
#
_entry.id   AF-A0A3C0YRM1-F1
#
_cell.length_a   1.000
_cell.length_b   1.000
_cell.length_c   1.000
_cell.angle_alpha   90.00
_cell.angle_beta   90.00
_cell.angle_gamma   90.00
#
_symmetry.space_group_name_H-M   'P 1'
#
loop_
_entity.id
_entity.type
_entity.pdbx_description
1 polymer ?
#
loop_
_entity_poly.entity_id
_entity_poly.type
_entity_poly.pdbx_seq_one_letter_code
_entity_poly.pdbx_strand_id
1 'polypeptide(L)' 'MEDVKPRIGIYYAQDATVITITDEKILEDEDIKALEDSIIPLVEGPVTIIIDFSNVRFLSSAVLGLLIRISK' A
#
# COMPACT_ATOMS: atom_id res chain seq x y z
N MET A 1 -18.00 -1.36 -16.19
CA MET A 1 -17.06 -0.59 -15.36
C MET A 1 -16.57 -1.58 -14.34
N GLU A 2 -15.36 -2.12 -14.50
CA GLU A 2 -14.77 -2.93 -13.45
C GLU A 2 -14.50 -2.00 -12.27
N ASP A 3 -15.09 -2.32 -11.13
CA ASP A 3 -14.77 -1.66 -9.88
C ASP A 3 -13.26 -1.68 -9.71
N VAL A 4 -12.64 -0.50 -9.70
CA VAL A 4 -11.24 -0.32 -9.30
C VAL A 4 -11.21 -0.62 -7.80
N LYS A 5 -11.23 -1.91 -7.47
CA LYS A 5 -11.15 -2.38 -6.09
C LYS A 5 -9.79 -1.94 -5.54
N PRO A 6 -9.73 -1.50 -4.28
CA PRO A 6 -8.45 -1.26 -3.64
C PRO A 6 -7.67 -2.57 -3.68
N ARG A 7 -6.44 -2.51 -4.23
CA ARG A 7 -5.54 -3.66 -4.35
C ARG A 7 -4.81 -3.95 -3.02
N ILE A 8 -5.53 -3.70 -1.92
CA ILE A 8 -5.06 -3.82 -0.55
C ILE A 8 -6.14 -4.46 0.33
N GLY A 9 -5.71 -5.33 1.23
CA GLY A 9 -6.47 -5.75 2.39
C GLY A 9 -6.15 -4.86 3.58
N ILE A 10 -7.14 -4.54 4.42
CA ILE A 10 -6.96 -3.71 5.61
C ILE A 10 -7.42 -4.50 6.83
N TYR A 11 -6.57 -4.54 7.85
CA TYR A 11 -6.88 -5.10 9.15
C TYR A 11 -6.50 -4.11 10.26
N TYR A 12 -7.47 -3.74 11.07
CA TYR A 12 -7.25 -2.85 12.22
C TYR A 12 -6.91 -3.69 13.46
N ALA A 13 -5.66 -3.60 13.90
CA ALA A 13 -5.22 -4.07 15.21
C ALA A 13 -5.41 -2.94 16.25
N GLN A 14 -5.32 -3.27 17.54
CA GLN A 14 -5.54 -2.30 18.63
C GLN A 14 -4.71 -1.01 18.48
N ASP A 15 -3.43 -1.13 18.12
CA ASP A 15 -2.52 0.01 18.03
C ASP A 15 -1.93 0.23 16.63
N ALA A 16 -2.43 -0.51 15.62
CA ALA A 16 -1.87 -0.47 14.28
C ALA A 16 -2.90 -0.74 13.18
N THR A 17 -2.72 -0.06 12.04
CA THR A 17 -3.39 -0.40 10.78
C THR A 17 -2.45 -1.28 9.96
N VAL A 18 -2.86 -2.52 9.72
CA VAL A 18 -2.15 -3.47 8.85
C VAL A 18 -2.72 -3.37 7.44
N ILE A 19 -1.88 -3.02 6.48
CA ILE A 19 -2.22 -2.89 5.06
C ILE A 19 -1.49 -4.01 4.32
N THR A 20 -2.23 -5.03 3.88
CA THR A 20 -1.67 -6.11 3.06
C THR A 20 -1.82 -5.75 1.59
N ILE A 21 -0.72 -5.70 0.85
CA ILE A 21 -0.77 -5.52 -0.59
C ILE A 21 -1.18 -6.83 -1.24
N THR A 22 -2.25 -6.81 -2.03
CA THR A 22 -2.80 -8.03 -2.66
C THR A 22 -2.26 -8.28 -4.06
N ASP A 23 -1.48 -7.36 -4.63
CA ASP A 23 -0.84 -7.56 -5.92
C ASP A 23 0.43 -8.41 -5.81
N GLU A 24 0.67 -9.26 -6.80
CA GLU A 24 1.93 -10.00 -6.91
C GLU A 24 3.05 -9.13 -7.53
N LYS A 25 2.68 -8.16 -8.37
CA LYS A 25 3.59 -7.32 -9.15
C LYS A 25 3.14 -5.87 -9.09
N ILE A 26 4.06 -4.98 -8.75
CA ILE A 26 3.86 -3.52 -8.74
C ILE A 26 5.01 -2.90 -9.51
N LEU A 27 4.85 -2.80 -10.82
CA LEU A 27 5.95 -2.48 -11.73
C LEU A 27 5.68 -1.21 -12.54
N GLU A 28 4.43 -0.99 -12.94
CA GLU A 28 4.03 0.09 -13.81
C GLU A 28 3.50 1.30 -13.01
N ASP A 29 3.60 2.50 -13.58
CA ASP A 29 3.16 3.74 -12.94
C ASP A 29 1.69 3.71 -12.50
N GLU A 30 0.83 3.00 -13.23
CA GLU A 30 -0.59 2.83 -12.91
C GLU A 30 -0.78 2.03 -11.62
N ASP A 31 0.01 0.98 -11.41
CA ASP A 31 -0.02 0.17 -10.18
C ASP A 31 0.45 0.99 -8.98
N ILE A 32 1.52 1.77 -9.18
CA ILE A 32 2.10 2.64 -8.14
C ILE A 32 1.09 3.70 -7.73
N LYS A 33 0.41 4.32 -8.70
CA LYS A 33 -0.59 5.35 -8.43
C LYS A 33 -1.80 4.79 -7.69
N ALA A 34 -2.30 3.63 -8.11
CA ALA A 34 -3.40 2.96 -7.41
C ALA A 34 -3.04 2.59 -5.96
N LEU A 35 -1.80 2.17 -5.73
CA LEU A 35 -1.28 1.90 -4.39
C LEU A 35 -1.16 3.17 -3.55
N GLU A 36 -0.62 4.25 -4.12
CA GLU A 36 -0.50 5.55 -3.46
C GLU A 36 -1.86 6.10 -3.03
N ASP A 37 -2.84 6.11 -3.95
CA ASP A 37 -4.20 6.58 -3.71
C ASP A 37 -4.91 5.76 -2.60
N SER A 38 -4.53 4.47 -2.46
CA SER A 38 -5.09 3.59 -1.43
C SER A 38 -4.42 3.77 -0.05
N ILE A 39 -3.13 4.10 -0.01
CA ILE A 39 -2.34 4.19 1.23
C ILE A 39 -2.41 5.59 1.85
N ILE A 40 -2.37 6.67 1.05
CA ILE A 40 -2.33 8.06 1.56
C ILE A 40 -3.43 8.35 2.60
N PRO A 41 -4.70 7.98 2.39
CA PRO A 41 -5.75 8.27 3.37
C PRO A 41 -5.59 7.49 4.69
N LEU A 42 -4.84 6.38 4.68
CA LEU A 42 -4.63 5.52 5.84
C LEU A 42 -3.41 5.94 6.68
N VAL A 43 -2.52 6.76 6.10
CA VAL A 43 -1.31 7.28 6.78
C VAL A 43 -1.52 8.60 7.51
N GLU A 44 -2.72 9.18 7.42
CA GLU A 44 -3.06 10.42 8.12
C GLU A 44 -3.45 10.15 9.59
N GLY A 45 -2.53 10.36 10.52
CA GLY A 45 -2.80 10.35 11.96
C GLY A 45 -1.72 9.66 12.82
N PRO A 46 -1.88 9.63 14.16
CA PRO A 46 -0.90 9.05 15.08
C PRO A 46 -1.00 7.50 15.16
N VAL A 47 -1.27 6.82 14.04
CA VAL A 47 -1.50 5.37 14.01
C VAL A 47 -0.24 4.65 13.54
N THR A 48 0.13 3.54 14.19
CA THR A 48 1.22 2.68 13.70
C THR A 48 0.77 1.99 12.42
N ILE A 49 1.58 2.00 11.38
CA ILE A 49 1.23 1.39 10.10
C ILE A 49 2.18 0.25 9.80
N ILE A 50 1.59 -0.89 9.48
CA ILE A 50 2.31 -2.09 9.07
C ILE A 50 1.91 -2.36 7.63
N ILE A 51 2.87 -2.30 6.70
CA ILE A 51 2.64 -2.68 5.31
C ILE A 51 3.13 -4.11 5.14
N ASP A 52 2.20 -5.02 4.83
CA ASP A 52 2.46 -6.43 4.60
C ASP A 52 2.62 -6.71 3.10
N PHE A 53 3.83 -7.10 2.73
CA PHE A 53 4.24 -7.45 1.36
C PHE A 53 4.20 -8.96 1.10
N SER A 54 3.56 -9.76 1.96
CA SER A 54 3.56 -11.23 1.88
C SER A 54 3.14 -11.80 0.51
N ASN A 55 2.27 -11.09 -0.21
CA ASN A 55 1.84 -11.49 -1.56
C ASN A 55 2.71 -10.89 -2.69
N VAL A 56 3.53 -9.89 -2.41
CA VAL A 56 4.32 -9.16 -3.41
C VAL A 56 5.59 -9.94 -3.75
N ARG A 57 5.79 -10.21 -5.05
CA ARG A 57 7.00 -10.87 -5.56
C ARG A 57 7.91 -9.94 -6.34
N PHE A 58 7.34 -8.92 -6.97
CA PHE A 58 8.09 -7.97 -7.78
C PHE A 58 7.66 -6.54 -7.47
N LEU A 59 8.64 -5.69 -7.17
CA LEU A 59 8.42 -4.32 -6.74
C LEU A 59 9.43 -3.42 -7.46
N SER A 60 8.97 -2.37 -8.13
CA SER A 60 9.84 -1.41 -8.81
C SER A 60 10.53 -0.46 -7.83
N SER A 61 11.65 0.13 -8.25
CA SER A 61 12.35 1.14 -7.45
C SER A 61 11.50 2.38 -7.16
N ALA A 62 10.53 2.70 -8.02
CA ALA A 62 9.61 3.80 -7.81
C ALA A 62 8.65 3.55 -6.63
N VAL A 63 8.20 2.30 -6.41
CA VAL A 63 7.43 1.93 -5.22
C VAL A 63 8.25 2.12 -3.95
N LEU A 64 9.54 1.77 -3.95
CA LEU A 64 10.41 2.03 -2.80
C LEU A 64 10.50 3.53 -2.48
N GLY A 65 10.55 4.38 -3.52
CA GLY A 65 10.49 5.83 -3.38
C GLY A 65 9.18 6.32 -2.73
N LEU A 66 8.04 5.74 -3.11
CA LEU A 66 6.74 5.98 -2.47
C LEU A 66 6.78 5.62 -0.98
N LEU A 67 7.30 4.45 -0.62
CA LEU A 67 7.37 3.98 0.77
C LEU A 67 8.21 4.91 1.67
N ILE A 68 9.34 5.39 1.18
CA ILE A 68 10.20 6.36 1.90
C ILE A 68 9.47 7.69 2.14
N ARG A 69 8.64 8.12 1.19
CA ARG A 69 7.89 9.37 1.30
C ARG A 69 6.79 9.28 2.36
N ILE A 70 6.10 8.14 2.46
CA ILE A 70 5.02 7.93 3.44
C ILE A 70 5.51 7.54 4.83
N SER A 71 6.75 7.06 4.97
CA SER A 71 7.34 6.66 6.25
C SER A 71 7.93 7.84 7.06
N LYS A 72 7.78 9.07 6.57
CA LYS A 72 8.23 10.29 7.24
C LYS A 72 7.15 10.82 8.17
#